data_AF-A0A939UFR9-F1
#
_entry.id   AF-A0A939UFR9-F1
#
_cell.length_a   1.000
_cell.length_b   1.000
_cell.length_c   1.000
_cell.angle_alpha   90.00
_cell.angle_beta   90.00
_cell.angle_gamma   90.00
#
_symmetry.space_group_name_H-M   'P 1'
#
loop_
_entity.id
_entity.type
_entity.pdbx_description
1 polymer ?
#
loop_
_entity_poly.entity_id
_entity_poly.type
_entity_poly.pdbx_seq_one_letter_code
_entity_poly.pdbx_strand_id
1 'polypeptide(L)'
;IEEDKVKILSDRIAEINATHGLHFQLVLNEPEAIAKFPLNYGRVEAYHYIAVVGNKRDKALEGKCGYFGEELVLMAQDMGLNTVWLAASFSKRNLKITLDEDETVVAAIAIGYGLNQGVAHKCKKPEDVSNVGPDSPAWFAKGVEYALLAPTALNQQKFTLTLLPDGKVQLKKGLGPCVDIDLGIVRYHFELGAGKQNFIWKE
;
A
#
# COMPACT_ATOMS: atom_id res chain seq x y z
N ILE A 1 2.35 -7.45 19.62
CA ILE A 1 1.57 -8.28 18.65
C ILE A 1 1.80 -9.73 19.03
N GLU A 2 0.76 -10.54 19.02
CA GLU A 2 0.75 -11.95 19.37
C GLU A 2 1.57 -12.79 18.37
N GLU A 3 2.16 -13.90 18.85
CA GLU A 3 3.09 -14.72 18.07
C GLU A 3 2.45 -15.34 16.82
N ASP A 4 1.17 -15.71 16.89
CA ASP A 4 0.40 -16.25 15.77
C ASP A 4 0.26 -15.24 14.63
N LYS A 5 -0.07 -13.99 14.94
CA LYS A 5 -0.15 -12.89 13.96
C LYS A 5 1.22 -12.55 13.37
N VAL A 6 2.27 -12.57 14.21
CA VAL A 6 3.66 -12.39 13.75
C VAL A 6 4.04 -13.49 12.77
N LYS A 7 3.68 -14.75 13.05
CA LYS A 7 3.96 -15.88 12.17
C LYS A 7 3.24 -15.73 10.83
N ILE A 8 1.95 -15.39 10.84
CA ILE A 8 1.16 -15.17 9.61
C ILE A 8 1.80 -14.08 8.73
N LEU A 9 2.19 -12.94 9.33
CA LEU A 9 2.88 -11.86 8.59
C LEU A 9 4.23 -12.31 8.04
N SER A 10 5.03 -12.99 8.87
CA SER A 10 6.36 -13.46 8.49
C SER A 10 6.33 -14.46 7.34
N ASP A 11 5.40 -15.42 7.40
CA ASP A 11 5.22 -16.42 6.35
C ASP A 11 4.81 -15.76 5.03
N ARG A 12 3.86 -14.82 5.06
CA ARG A 12 3.42 -14.11 3.85
C ARG A 12 4.52 -13.21 3.28
N ILE A 13 5.29 -12.54 4.14
CA ILE A 13 6.45 -11.75 3.74
C ILE A 13 7.50 -12.63 3.04
N ALA A 14 7.80 -13.80 3.58
CA ALA A 14 8.76 -14.73 2.98
C ALA A 14 8.30 -15.18 1.58
N GLU A 15 7.01 -15.49 1.42
CA GLU A 15 6.43 -15.86 0.13
C GLU A 15 6.48 -14.71 -0.90
N ILE A 16 6.10 -13.49 -0.48
CA ILE A 16 6.17 -12.29 -1.33
C ILE A 16 7.60 -12.04 -1.80
N ASN A 17 8.56 -12.10 -0.87
CA ASN A 17 9.97 -11.87 -1.15
C ASN A 17 10.49 -12.89 -2.18
N ALA A 18 10.22 -14.18 -1.95
CA ALA A 18 10.65 -15.26 -2.83
C ALA A 18 10.02 -15.18 -4.23
N THR A 19 8.74 -14.83 -4.33
CA THR A 19 7.99 -14.86 -5.59
C THR A 19 8.20 -13.61 -6.43
N HIS A 20 8.40 -12.46 -5.79
CA HIS A 20 8.39 -11.16 -6.48
C HIS A 20 9.73 -10.43 -6.47
N GLY A 21 10.78 -11.03 -5.88
CA GLY A 21 12.12 -10.43 -5.82
C GLY A 21 12.14 -9.16 -4.96
N LEU A 22 11.38 -9.17 -3.87
CA LEU A 22 11.32 -8.10 -2.86
C LEU A 22 12.04 -8.56 -1.59
N HIS A 23 12.27 -7.62 -0.66
CA HIS A 23 12.95 -7.92 0.60
C HIS A 23 12.26 -7.25 1.80
N PHE A 24 10.96 -7.45 1.92
CA PHE A 24 10.21 -6.95 3.08
C PHE A 24 10.71 -7.61 4.35
N GLN A 25 10.84 -6.82 5.42
CA GLN A 25 11.39 -7.28 6.71
C GLN A 25 10.47 -6.83 7.84
N LEU A 26 9.92 -7.80 8.57
CA LEU A 26 9.16 -7.53 9.80
C LEU A 26 10.13 -7.30 10.96
N VAL A 27 10.05 -6.12 11.58
CA VAL A 27 10.84 -5.73 12.75
C VAL A 27 9.91 -5.56 13.93
N LEU A 28 10.29 -6.12 15.08
CA LEU A 28 9.49 -6.14 16.30
C LEU A 28 10.24 -5.53 17.48
N ASN A 29 9.50 -4.90 18.40
CA ASN A 29 10.01 -4.35 19.66
C ASN A 29 11.17 -3.37 19.46
N GLU A 30 11.09 -2.54 18.41
CA GLU A 30 12.14 -1.61 18.02
C GLU A 30 11.63 -0.17 18.21
N PRO A 31 12.05 0.50 19.31
CA PRO A 31 11.44 1.76 19.71
C PRO A 31 12.08 3.02 19.11
N GLU A 32 13.18 2.91 18.35
CA GLU A 32 13.94 4.08 17.93
C GLU A 32 13.58 4.55 16.52
N ALA A 33 13.26 3.65 15.59
CA ALA A 33 13.06 4.04 14.19
C ALA A 33 11.77 4.83 13.95
N ILE A 34 10.70 4.46 14.64
CA ILE A 34 9.34 5.03 14.47
C ILE A 34 8.81 5.54 15.82
N ALA A 35 9.70 6.17 16.58
CA ALA A 35 9.34 6.86 17.81
C ALA A 35 8.85 8.28 17.51
N LYS A 36 7.65 8.60 17.99
CA LYS A 36 7.16 9.98 18.17
C LYS A 36 7.12 10.79 16.88
N PHE A 37 6.67 10.18 15.78
CA PHE A 37 6.64 10.84 14.49
C PHE A 37 5.37 11.68 14.30
N PRO A 38 5.45 13.01 14.08
CA PRO A 38 4.28 13.84 13.84
C PRO A 38 3.73 13.61 12.44
N LEU A 39 2.42 13.39 12.35
CA LEU A 39 1.67 13.36 11.09
C LEU A 39 0.64 14.48 11.09
N ASN A 40 0.16 14.86 9.90
CA ASN A 40 -0.86 15.91 9.76
C ASN A 40 -2.18 15.60 10.51
N TYR A 41 -2.37 14.35 10.93
CA TYR A 41 -3.55 13.83 11.62
C TYR A 41 -3.21 13.22 13.00
N GLY A 42 -2.04 13.54 13.57
CA GLY A 42 -1.70 13.14 14.93
C GLY A 42 -0.24 12.75 15.09
N ARG A 43 0.00 11.67 15.84
CA ARG A 43 1.34 11.16 16.11
C ARG A 43 1.33 9.65 15.98
N VAL A 44 2.38 9.12 15.35
CA VAL A 44 2.65 7.68 15.33
C VAL A 44 3.67 7.37 16.41
N GLU A 45 3.33 6.41 17.24
CA GLU A 45 4.24 5.76 18.16
C GLU A 45 4.05 4.26 17.97
N ALA A 46 5.02 3.64 17.29
CA ALA A 46 4.97 2.23 16.93
C ALA A 46 6.32 1.59 17.23
N TYR A 47 6.27 0.37 17.77
CA TYR A 47 7.45 -0.44 18.08
C TYR A 47 7.59 -1.64 17.13
N HIS A 48 6.69 -1.76 16.17
CA HIS A 48 6.71 -2.82 15.16
C HIS A 48 6.48 -2.19 13.79
N TYR A 49 7.19 -2.68 12.80
CA TYR A 49 7.04 -2.22 11.42
C TYR A 49 7.47 -3.26 10.41
N ILE A 50 6.96 -3.09 9.20
CA ILE A 50 7.45 -3.78 8.01
C ILE A 50 8.30 -2.77 7.25
N ALA A 51 9.59 -3.04 7.12
CA ALA A 51 10.44 -2.30 6.21
C ALA A 51 10.17 -2.77 4.78
N VAL A 52 9.91 -1.83 3.88
CA VAL A 52 9.57 -2.09 2.48
C VAL A 52 10.82 -1.86 1.65
N VAL A 53 11.49 -2.95 1.27
CA VAL A 53 12.80 -2.93 0.60
C VAL A 53 12.73 -3.71 -0.71
N GLY A 54 13.53 -3.29 -1.69
CA GLY A 54 13.82 -4.10 -2.86
C GLY A 54 14.93 -3.52 -3.73
N ASN A 55 15.15 -4.14 -4.88
CA ASN A 55 16.27 -3.84 -5.75
C ASN A 55 16.11 -2.49 -6.48
N LYS A 56 17.06 -1.57 -6.29
CA LYS A 56 17.06 -0.21 -6.86
C LYS A 56 17.10 -0.16 -8.40
N ARG A 57 17.41 -1.28 -9.07
CA ARG A 57 17.42 -1.40 -10.54
C ARG A 57 16.06 -1.82 -11.11
N ASP A 58 15.13 -2.27 -10.28
CA ASP A 58 13.77 -2.59 -10.74
C ASP A 58 12.97 -1.31 -10.98
N LYS A 59 12.65 -1.03 -12.26
CA LYS A 59 11.88 0.15 -12.68
C LYS A 59 10.44 0.14 -12.16
N ALA A 60 9.92 -1.02 -11.76
CA ALA A 60 8.59 -1.18 -11.19
C ALA A 60 8.62 -1.32 -9.66
N LEU A 61 9.78 -1.11 -9.01
CA LEU A 61 9.97 -1.35 -7.57
C LEU A 61 8.87 -0.70 -6.73
N GLU A 62 8.68 0.62 -6.86
CA GLU A 62 7.72 1.35 -6.02
C GLU A 62 6.29 0.83 -6.18
N GLY A 63 5.86 0.54 -7.41
CA GLY A 63 4.53 -0.01 -7.69
C GLY A 63 4.35 -1.43 -7.14
N LYS A 64 5.36 -2.30 -7.27
CA LYS A 64 5.33 -3.63 -6.64
C LYS A 64 5.29 -3.52 -5.12
N CYS A 65 6.10 -2.63 -4.55
CA CYS A 65 6.14 -2.37 -3.12
C CYS A 65 4.79 -1.87 -2.60
N GLY A 66 4.13 -0.95 -3.30
CA GLY A 66 2.79 -0.50 -2.97
C GLY A 66 1.77 -1.63 -3.02
N TYR A 67 1.79 -2.45 -4.07
CA TYR A 67 0.86 -3.56 -4.26
C TYR A 67 0.96 -4.62 -3.14
N PHE A 68 2.16 -5.17 -2.93
CA PHE A 68 2.36 -6.23 -1.94
C PHE A 68 2.43 -5.69 -0.51
N GLY A 69 2.83 -4.43 -0.33
CA GLY A 69 2.73 -3.77 0.97
C GLY A 69 1.27 -3.58 1.39
N GLU A 70 0.39 -3.23 0.46
CA GLU A 70 -1.04 -3.06 0.76
C GLU A 70 -1.74 -4.39 1.06
N GLU A 71 -1.32 -5.47 0.42
CA GLU A 71 -1.75 -6.81 0.80
C GLU A 71 -1.45 -7.10 2.29
N LEU A 72 -0.23 -6.80 2.74
CA LEU A 72 0.17 -7.01 4.14
C LEU A 72 -0.56 -6.06 5.09
N VAL A 73 -0.83 -4.83 4.66
CA VAL A 73 -1.64 -3.85 5.41
C VAL A 73 -3.04 -4.39 5.67
N LEU A 74 -3.73 -4.86 4.63
CA LEU A 74 -5.09 -5.38 4.77
C LEU A 74 -5.11 -6.68 5.57
N MET A 75 -4.11 -7.56 5.40
CA MET A 75 -3.98 -8.77 6.22
C MET A 75 -3.77 -8.44 7.71
N ALA A 76 -2.93 -7.44 8.02
CA ALA A 76 -2.74 -6.97 9.39
C ALA A 76 -4.05 -6.40 9.97
N GLN A 77 -4.80 -5.64 9.17
CA GLN A 77 -6.09 -5.06 9.56
C GLN A 77 -7.18 -6.13 9.80
N ASP A 78 -7.23 -7.19 8.99
CA ASP A 78 -8.12 -8.33 9.20
C ASP A 78 -7.82 -9.07 10.52
N MET A 79 -6.56 -9.04 10.96
CA MET A 79 -6.14 -9.55 12.27
C MET A 79 -6.36 -8.55 13.41
N GLY A 80 -7.00 -7.40 13.16
CA GLY A 80 -7.30 -6.36 14.15
C GLY A 80 -6.14 -5.44 14.52
N LEU A 81 -5.04 -5.46 13.76
CA LEU A 81 -3.94 -4.51 13.92
C LEU A 81 -4.24 -3.24 13.12
N ASN A 82 -3.74 -2.10 13.56
CA ASN A 82 -3.74 -0.86 12.80
C ASN A 82 -2.40 -0.64 12.11
N THR A 83 -2.43 0.06 10.98
CA THR A 83 -1.25 0.27 10.13
C THR A 83 -1.12 1.72 9.67
N VAL A 84 0.11 2.15 9.37
CA VAL A 84 0.36 3.45 8.73
C VAL A 84 1.56 3.39 7.79
N TRP A 85 1.36 3.89 6.56
CA TRP A 85 2.43 4.06 5.58
C TRP A 85 3.32 5.25 5.92
N LEU A 86 4.63 5.03 5.94
CA LEU A 86 5.67 6.03 6.16
C LEU A 86 6.65 5.97 4.98
N ALA A 87 6.44 6.80 3.96
CA ALA A 87 7.29 6.80 2.76
C ALA A 87 8.26 7.99 2.69
N ALA A 88 7.79 9.19 3.05
CA ALA A 88 8.56 10.42 2.89
C ALA A 88 9.20 10.95 4.19
N SER A 89 8.65 10.57 5.34
CA SER A 89 8.78 11.41 6.54
C SER A 89 9.72 10.84 7.61
N PHE A 90 10.29 9.64 7.46
CA PHE A 90 11.10 9.01 8.51
C PHE A 90 12.58 8.84 8.12
N SER A 91 13.47 8.75 9.14
CA SER A 91 14.89 8.46 8.92
C SER A 91 15.08 6.97 8.61
N LYS A 92 15.32 6.66 7.34
CA LYS A 92 15.63 5.28 6.87
C LYS A 92 16.85 4.68 7.58
N ARG A 93 17.78 5.52 8.06
CA ARG A 93 18.99 5.09 8.78
C ARG A 93 18.73 4.50 10.16
N ASN A 94 17.56 4.77 10.74
CA ASN A 94 17.24 4.30 12.08
C ASN A 94 16.60 2.91 12.05
N LEU A 95 16.16 2.43 10.88
CA LEU A 95 15.60 1.09 10.73
C LEU A 95 16.65 0.03 11.08
N LYS A 96 16.26 -0.97 11.88
CA LYS A 96 17.11 -2.11 12.21
C LYS A 96 16.85 -3.23 11.21
N ILE A 97 17.44 -3.10 10.02
CA ILE A 97 17.23 -3.99 8.87
C ILE A 97 18.55 -4.36 8.21
N THR A 98 18.52 -5.40 7.39
CA THR A 98 19.62 -5.74 6.48
C THR A 98 19.34 -5.19 5.09
N LEU A 99 20.37 -4.67 4.42
CA LEU A 99 20.29 -4.17 3.04
C LEU A 99 21.48 -4.71 2.26
N ASP A 100 21.20 -5.29 1.10
CA ASP A 100 22.23 -5.64 0.13
C ASP A 100 22.67 -4.40 -0.68
N GLU A 101 23.82 -4.49 -1.36
CA GLU A 101 24.43 -3.36 -2.09
C GLU A 101 23.49 -2.74 -3.15
N ASP A 102 22.64 -3.56 -3.78
CA ASP A 102 21.68 -3.15 -4.80
C ASP A 102 20.28 -2.85 -4.26
N GLU A 103 20.09 -2.82 -2.95
CA GLU A 103 18.78 -2.57 -2.34
C GLU A 103 18.58 -1.13 -1.89
N THR A 104 17.31 -0.76 -1.76
CA THR A 104 16.91 0.50 -1.16
C THR A 104 15.63 0.34 -0.36
N VAL A 105 15.51 1.14 0.70
CA VAL A 105 14.26 1.27 1.46
C VAL A 105 13.32 2.16 0.67
N VAL A 106 12.16 1.64 0.27
CA VAL A 106 11.08 2.39 -0.36
C VAL A 106 10.26 3.12 0.68
N ALA A 107 9.80 2.40 1.71
CA ALA A 107 8.95 2.91 2.79
C ALA A 107 9.11 2.06 4.06
N ALA A 108 8.40 2.44 5.12
CA ALA A 108 8.09 1.57 6.25
C ALA A 108 6.57 1.57 6.46
N ILE A 109 6.03 0.47 6.96
CA ILE A 109 4.63 0.34 7.37
C ILE A 109 4.66 0.08 8.87
N ALA A 110 4.28 1.07 9.68
CA ALA A 110 4.16 0.86 11.11
C ALA A 110 2.91 0.00 11.39
N ILE A 111 3.02 -0.95 12.31
CA ILE A 111 1.94 -1.88 12.67
C ILE A 111 1.79 -2.00 14.18
N GLY A 112 0.57 -2.21 14.68
CA GLY A 112 0.32 -2.45 16.10
C GLY A 112 -1.12 -2.18 16.51
N TYR A 113 -1.40 -2.23 17.80
CA TYR A 113 -2.72 -1.87 18.31
C TYR A 113 -2.82 -0.35 18.46
N GLY A 114 -3.64 0.27 17.62
CA GLY A 114 -3.94 1.69 17.72
C GLY A 114 -4.77 2.00 18.96
N LEU A 115 -4.65 3.23 19.48
CA LEU A 115 -5.53 3.74 20.52
C LEU A 115 -7.00 3.83 20.05
N ASN A 116 -7.21 3.91 18.73
CA ASN A 116 -8.50 3.86 18.05
C ASN A 116 -8.33 3.19 16.69
N GLN A 117 -9.44 2.87 16.02
CA GLN A 117 -9.46 2.22 14.71
C GLN A 117 -9.27 3.20 13.52
N GLY A 118 -8.89 4.44 13.80
CA GLY A 118 -8.87 5.51 12.81
C GLY A 118 -10.28 5.99 12.42
N VAL A 119 -10.33 6.88 11.43
CA VAL A 119 -11.56 7.40 10.85
C VAL A 119 -11.45 7.34 9.33
N ALA A 120 -12.58 7.17 8.64
CA ALA A 120 -12.60 7.18 7.19
C ALA A 120 -12.05 8.50 6.63
N HIS A 121 -11.13 8.42 5.68
CA HIS A 121 -10.61 9.60 5.00
C HIS A 121 -11.62 10.13 3.99
N LYS A 122 -11.57 11.44 3.74
CA LYS A 122 -12.38 12.06 2.69
C LYS A 122 -11.95 11.50 1.34
N CYS A 123 -12.91 10.94 0.61
CA CYS A 123 -12.71 10.43 -0.74
C CYS A 123 -13.12 11.47 -1.80
N LYS A 124 -12.45 11.45 -2.95
CA LYS A 124 -12.92 12.13 -4.16
C LYS A 124 -14.19 11.45 -4.70
N LYS A 125 -14.88 12.10 -5.63
CA LYS A 125 -15.99 11.43 -6.31
C LYS A 125 -15.47 10.40 -7.31
N PRO A 126 -16.21 9.32 -7.58
CA PRO A 126 -15.81 8.31 -8.58
C PRO A 126 -15.47 8.91 -9.95
N GLU A 127 -16.21 9.92 -10.40
CA GLU A 127 -15.99 10.62 -11.67
C GLU A 127 -14.73 11.52 -11.68
N ASP A 128 -14.21 11.90 -10.51
CA ASP A 128 -12.97 12.70 -10.42
C ASP A 128 -11.71 11.84 -10.67
N VAL A 129 -11.85 10.52 -10.54
CA VAL A 129 -10.74 9.55 -10.65
C VAL A 129 -11.01 8.47 -11.69
N SER A 130 -12.12 8.52 -12.41
CA SER A 130 -12.43 7.54 -13.44
C SER A 130 -13.44 8.01 -14.48
N ASN A 131 -13.59 7.22 -15.55
CA ASN A 131 -14.69 7.39 -16.51
C ASN A 131 -15.94 6.56 -16.15
N VAL A 132 -16.12 6.18 -14.87
CA VAL A 132 -17.32 5.46 -14.44
C VAL A 132 -18.56 6.30 -14.68
N GLY A 133 -19.64 5.65 -15.12
CA GLY A 133 -20.92 6.28 -15.40
C GLY A 133 -22.07 5.28 -15.23
N PRO A 134 -23.33 5.71 -15.44
CA PRO A 134 -24.52 4.89 -15.23
C PRO A 134 -24.51 3.55 -16.00
N ASP A 135 -23.90 3.53 -17.19
CA ASP A 135 -23.84 2.36 -18.07
C ASP A 135 -22.57 1.52 -17.87
N SER A 136 -21.73 1.86 -16.89
CA SER A 136 -20.51 1.09 -16.62
C SER A 136 -20.84 -0.31 -16.10
N PRO A 137 -20.04 -1.34 -16.46
CA PRO A 137 -20.18 -2.66 -15.85
C PRO A 137 -20.09 -2.59 -14.32
N ALA A 138 -20.93 -3.37 -13.64
CA ALA A 138 -20.97 -3.38 -12.17
C ALA A 138 -19.61 -3.68 -11.54
N TRP A 139 -18.82 -4.56 -12.15
CA TRP A 139 -17.46 -4.88 -11.70
C TRP A 139 -16.52 -3.66 -11.79
N PHE A 140 -16.65 -2.82 -12.82
CA PHE A 140 -15.80 -1.65 -12.99
C PHE A 140 -16.15 -0.58 -11.95
N ALA A 141 -17.45 -0.34 -11.77
CA ALA A 141 -17.94 0.56 -10.73
C ALA A 141 -17.47 0.10 -9.33
N LYS A 142 -17.56 -1.20 -9.04
CA LYS A 142 -17.10 -1.76 -7.76
C LYS A 142 -15.58 -1.64 -7.57
N GLY A 143 -14.81 -1.84 -8.64
CA GLY A 143 -13.37 -1.59 -8.64
C GLY A 143 -13.03 -0.13 -8.33
N VAL A 144 -13.73 0.83 -8.93
CA VAL A 144 -13.53 2.27 -8.64
C VAL A 144 -13.90 2.61 -7.20
N GLU A 145 -15.00 2.07 -6.67
CA GLU A 145 -15.37 2.24 -5.25
C GLU A 145 -14.24 1.79 -4.32
N TYR A 146 -13.65 0.62 -4.58
CA TYR A 146 -12.57 0.09 -3.74
C TYR A 146 -11.28 0.90 -3.93
N ALA A 147 -10.94 1.29 -5.16
CA ALA A 147 -9.79 2.13 -5.45
C ALA A 147 -9.81 3.47 -4.68
N LEU A 148 -10.99 4.04 -4.41
CA LEU A 148 -11.13 5.26 -3.59
C LEU A 148 -10.83 5.02 -2.10
N LEU A 149 -10.97 3.78 -1.61
CA LEU A 149 -10.64 3.40 -0.24
C LEU A 149 -9.13 3.21 -0.03
N ALA A 150 -8.36 3.07 -1.12
CA ALA A 150 -6.92 2.93 -1.04
C ALA A 150 -6.27 4.13 -0.31
N PRO A 151 -5.38 3.89 0.66
CA PRO A 151 -4.57 4.97 1.23
C PRO A 151 -3.66 5.54 0.14
N THR A 152 -3.54 6.86 0.07
CA THR A 152 -2.61 7.54 -0.84
C THR A 152 -1.83 8.60 -0.07
N ALA A 153 -0.61 8.90 -0.52
CA ALA A 153 0.24 9.87 0.15
C ALA A 153 -0.49 11.23 0.32
N LEU A 154 -0.55 11.71 1.56
CA LEU A 154 -1.26 12.93 1.95
C LEU A 154 -2.75 12.95 1.51
N ASN A 155 -3.36 11.77 1.35
CA ASN A 155 -4.72 11.57 0.86
C ASN A 155 -5.01 12.30 -0.48
N GLN A 156 -4.02 12.36 -1.38
CA GLN A 156 -4.14 13.13 -2.61
C GLN A 156 -5.04 12.47 -3.67
N GLN A 157 -5.18 11.13 -3.65
CA GLN A 157 -5.94 10.33 -4.63
C GLN A 157 -5.62 10.77 -6.07
N LYS A 158 -4.33 10.82 -6.41
CA LYS A 158 -3.82 11.27 -7.71
C LYS A 158 -3.61 10.10 -8.65
N PHE A 159 -4.73 9.49 -9.05
CA PHE A 159 -4.76 8.44 -10.04
C PHE A 159 -5.98 8.62 -10.95
N THR A 160 -5.98 7.94 -12.09
CA THR A 160 -7.14 7.86 -12.99
C THR A 160 -7.30 6.44 -13.52
N LEU A 161 -8.49 5.87 -13.31
CA LEU A 161 -8.93 4.59 -13.87
C LEU A 161 -9.78 4.83 -15.12
N THR A 162 -9.47 4.14 -16.22
CA THR A 162 -10.23 4.29 -17.46
C THR A 162 -10.60 2.92 -18.00
N LEU A 163 -11.90 2.63 -18.10
CA LEU A 163 -12.41 1.52 -18.89
C LEU A 163 -12.35 1.90 -20.37
N LEU A 164 -11.55 1.19 -21.15
CA LEU A 164 -11.33 1.46 -22.56
C LEU A 164 -12.40 0.77 -23.42
N PRO A 165 -12.61 1.23 -24.68
CA PRO A 165 -13.59 0.62 -25.58
C PRO A 165 -13.33 -0.87 -25.89
N ASP A 166 -12.08 -1.34 -25.76
CA ASP A 166 -11.70 -2.74 -25.94
C ASP A 166 -11.89 -3.60 -24.67
N GLY A 167 -12.49 -3.04 -23.62
CA GLY A 167 -12.77 -3.71 -22.36
C GLY A 167 -11.59 -3.77 -21.39
N LYS A 168 -10.41 -3.25 -21.76
CA LYS A 168 -9.25 -3.18 -20.86
C LYS A 168 -9.37 -2.01 -19.89
N VAL A 169 -8.71 -2.13 -18.74
CA VAL A 169 -8.63 -1.07 -17.74
C VAL A 169 -7.24 -0.43 -17.79
N GLN A 170 -7.18 0.89 -17.87
CA GLN A 170 -5.95 1.66 -17.74
C GLN A 170 -5.92 2.36 -16.37
N LEU A 171 -4.80 2.24 -15.65
CA LEU A 171 -4.51 3.03 -14.45
C LEU A 171 -3.36 4.00 -14.74
N LYS A 172 -3.56 5.29 -14.50
CA LYS A 172 -2.53 6.33 -14.68
C LYS A 172 -2.24 7.05 -13.36
N LYS A 173 -0.98 7.40 -13.12
CA LYS A 173 -0.59 8.36 -12.07
C LYS A 173 -0.96 9.78 -12.45
N GLY A 174 -1.29 10.57 -11.44
CA GLY A 174 -1.12 12.02 -11.46
C GLY A 174 0.32 12.44 -11.10
N LEU A 175 0.48 13.69 -10.67
CA LEU A 175 1.79 14.25 -10.29
C LEU A 175 1.87 14.48 -8.78
N GLY A 176 2.85 13.92 -8.11
CA GLY A 176 3.03 14.10 -6.67
C GLY A 176 4.07 13.16 -6.07
N PRO A 177 4.35 13.30 -4.77
CA PRO A 177 5.21 12.36 -4.07
C PRO A 177 4.55 10.98 -3.99
N CYS A 178 5.35 9.91 -4.00
CA CYS A 178 4.91 8.53 -3.79
C CYS A 178 3.85 7.99 -4.76
N VAL A 179 3.56 8.68 -5.87
CA VAL A 179 2.47 8.29 -6.79
C VAL A 179 2.67 6.89 -7.38
N ASP A 180 3.90 6.44 -7.56
CA ASP A 180 4.17 5.09 -8.06
C ASP A 180 3.88 4.02 -7.00
N ILE A 181 4.16 4.29 -5.71
CA ILE A 181 3.71 3.46 -4.59
C ILE A 181 2.17 3.44 -4.53
N ASP A 182 1.55 4.62 -4.57
CA ASP A 182 0.10 4.78 -4.53
C ASP A 182 -0.59 4.01 -5.66
N LEU A 183 -0.02 3.94 -6.87
CA LEU A 183 -0.56 3.11 -7.96
C LEU A 183 -0.61 1.63 -7.59
N GLY A 184 0.42 1.11 -6.94
CA GLY A 184 0.45 -0.27 -6.47
C GLY A 184 -0.69 -0.57 -5.52
N ILE A 185 -0.87 0.32 -4.54
CA ILE A 185 -1.95 0.26 -3.53
C ILE A 185 -3.32 0.32 -4.23
N VAL A 186 -3.53 1.32 -5.07
CA VAL A 186 -4.79 1.53 -5.81
C VAL A 186 -5.10 0.34 -6.72
N ARG A 187 -4.09 -0.23 -7.37
CA ARG A 187 -4.24 -1.42 -8.21
C ARG A 187 -4.71 -2.62 -7.40
N TYR A 188 -4.15 -2.84 -6.22
CA TYR A 188 -4.55 -3.93 -5.32
C TYR A 188 -6.03 -3.79 -4.92
N HIS A 189 -6.44 -2.60 -4.46
CA HIS A 189 -7.83 -2.32 -4.10
C HIS A 189 -8.80 -2.48 -5.28
N PHE A 190 -8.44 -1.92 -6.45
CA PHE A 190 -9.25 -2.06 -7.65
C PHE A 190 -9.47 -3.53 -8.01
N GLU A 191 -8.41 -4.34 -8.00
CA GLU A 191 -8.49 -5.77 -8.29
C GLU A 191 -9.40 -6.54 -7.32
N LEU A 192 -9.39 -6.18 -6.03
CA LEU A 192 -10.30 -6.75 -5.03
C LEU A 192 -11.76 -6.40 -5.30
N GLY A 193 -12.04 -5.13 -5.64
CA GLY A 193 -13.41 -4.68 -5.91
C GLY A 193 -13.94 -5.16 -7.25
N ALA A 194 -13.11 -5.13 -8.29
CA ALA A 194 -13.47 -5.51 -9.65
C ALA A 194 -13.52 -7.03 -9.86
N GLY A 195 -12.72 -7.80 -9.13
CA GLY A 195 -12.48 -9.20 -9.44
C GLY A 195 -11.57 -9.37 -10.67
N LYS A 196 -10.38 -9.93 -10.45
CA LYS A 196 -9.32 -10.05 -11.47
C LYS A 196 -9.73 -10.79 -12.76
N GLN A 197 -10.76 -11.62 -12.69
CA GLN A 197 -11.29 -12.38 -13.83
C GLN A 197 -12.13 -11.55 -14.80
N ASN A 198 -12.60 -10.37 -14.38
CA ASN A 198 -13.56 -9.58 -15.15
C ASN A 198 -12.91 -8.64 -16.16
N PHE A 199 -11.58 -8.47 -16.10
CA PHE A 199 -10.90 -7.47 -16.89
C PHE A 199 -9.43 -7.83 -17.12
N ILE A 200 -8.80 -7.10 -18.04
CA ILE A 200 -7.35 -7.17 -18.28
C ILE A 200 -6.82 -5.74 -18.18
N TRP A 201 -5.66 -5.59 -17.53
CA TRP A 201 -4.97 -4.31 -17.50
C TRP A 201 -4.41 -3.95 -18.87
N LYS A 202 -4.47 -2.67 -19.24
CA LYS A 202 -3.69 -2.14 -20.36
C LYS A 202 -2.21 -2.15 -19.96
N GLU A 203 -1.39 -2.83 -20.78
CA GLU A 203 0.08 -2.79 -20.71
C GLU A 203 0.65 -1.39 -20.99
#